data_AF-A0A971W9T6-F1
#
_entry.id   AF-A0A971W9T6-F1
#
_cell.length_a   1.000
_cell.length_b   1.000
_cell.length_c   1.000
_cell.angle_alpha   90.00
_cell.angle_beta   90.00
_cell.angle_gamma   90.00
#
_symmetry.space_group_name_H-M   'P 1'
#
loop_
_entity.id
_entity.type
_entity.pdbx_description
1 polymer ?
#
loop_
_entity_poly.entity_id
_entity_poly.type
_entity_poly.pdbx_seq_one_letter_code
_entity_poly.pdbx_strand_id
1 'polypeptide(L)'
;MDDLNSKLGYLRGLAEGLGISDETKEGKVIQQMILLLEEIGRSLEELNENYEELFSYVEAIDQDLTDLEEELLEDYEDDDDDDDDYDEEDKDAFDEHDVSFTVECPECHQEVTIDEDILEDEESFEVLCPNCGRVVFINDDEEWDDDLDELDEEKTEDDNSN
;
A
#
# COMPACT_ATOMS: atom_id res chain seq x y z
N MET A 1 -5.74 10.59 -24.75
CA MET A 1 -4.44 11.06 -25.31
C MET A 1 -4.54 11.92 -26.57
N ASP A 2 -5.57 11.77 -27.43
CA ASP A 2 -5.66 12.44 -28.75
C ASP A 2 -5.44 13.96 -28.77
N ASP A 3 -5.87 14.65 -27.71
CA ASP A 3 -5.72 16.10 -27.58
C ASP A 3 -4.25 16.52 -27.38
N LEU A 4 -3.43 15.69 -26.71
CA LEU A 4 -2.02 15.97 -26.48
C LEU A 4 -1.19 15.83 -27.77
N ASN A 5 -1.40 14.72 -28.50
CA ASN A 5 -0.76 14.46 -29.78
C ASN A 5 -1.16 15.52 -30.83
N SER A 6 -2.42 15.96 -30.83
CA SER A 6 -2.89 17.06 -31.69
C SER A 6 -2.22 18.39 -31.36
N LYS A 7 -2.06 18.71 -30.06
CA LYS A 7 -1.35 19.92 -29.60
C LYS A 7 0.14 19.89 -29.92
N LEU A 8 0.79 18.74 -29.79
CA LEU A 8 2.18 18.52 -30.19
C LEU A 8 2.38 18.73 -31.69
N GLY A 9 1.50 18.17 -32.51
CA GLY A 9 1.49 18.38 -33.97
C GLY A 9 1.31 19.85 -34.33
N TYR A 10 0.40 20.56 -33.65
CA TYR A 10 0.23 22.01 -33.83
C TYR A 10 1.49 22.80 -33.44
N LEU A 11 2.11 22.47 -32.31
CA LEU A 11 3.33 23.13 -31.83
C LEU A 11 4.49 22.96 -32.82
N ARG A 12 4.63 21.75 -33.38
CA ARG A 12 5.63 21.44 -34.41
C ARG A 12 5.38 22.24 -35.69
N GLY A 13 4.14 22.27 -36.18
CA GLY A 13 3.77 23.08 -37.34
C GLY A 13 3.97 24.58 -37.12
N LEU A 14 3.73 25.07 -35.89
CA LEU A 14 3.99 26.46 -35.51
C LEU A 14 5.49 26.77 -35.51
N ALA A 15 6.32 25.88 -34.97
CA ALA A 15 7.78 26.03 -34.98
C ALA A 15 8.33 26.07 -36.41
N GLU A 16 7.86 25.18 -37.29
CA GLU A 16 8.19 25.20 -38.72
C GLU A 16 7.73 26.50 -39.40
N GLY A 17 6.50 26.95 -39.13
CA GLY A 17 5.93 28.17 -39.71
C GLY A 17 6.62 29.46 -39.27
N LEU A 18 7.23 29.46 -38.07
CA LEU A 18 8.04 30.57 -37.57
C LEU A 18 9.50 30.54 -38.07
N GLY A 19 9.88 29.52 -38.83
CA GLY A 19 11.26 29.34 -39.30
C GLY A 19 12.23 28.94 -38.19
N ILE A 20 11.74 28.30 -37.12
CA ILE A 20 12.59 27.77 -36.05
C ILE A 20 13.30 26.53 -36.59
N SER A 21 14.58 26.70 -36.92
CA SER A 21 15.45 25.64 -37.43
C SER A 21 16.59 25.32 -36.46
N ASP A 22 17.21 24.18 -36.68
CA ASP A 22 18.44 23.74 -36.01
C ASP A 22 19.69 24.54 -36.43
N GLU A 23 19.55 25.59 -37.24
CA GLU A 23 20.65 26.47 -37.64
C GLU A 23 21.03 27.46 -36.52
N THR A 24 20.08 27.79 -35.64
CA THR A 24 20.31 28.70 -34.50
C THR A 24 20.45 27.92 -33.19
N LYS A 25 21.14 28.49 -32.20
CA LYS A 25 21.30 27.83 -30.89
C LYS A 25 19.95 27.68 -30.19
N GLU A 26 19.12 28.71 -30.30
CA GLU A 26 17.79 28.80 -29.75
C GLU A 26 16.86 27.78 -30.42
N GLY A 27 16.92 27.65 -31.75
CA GLY A 27 16.09 26.71 -32.48
C GLY A 27 16.46 25.24 -32.23
N LYS A 28 17.75 24.93 -32.00
CA LYS A 28 18.16 23.60 -31.51
C LYS A 28 17.51 23.25 -30.17
N VAL A 29 17.52 24.18 -29.21
CA VAL A 29 16.90 23.95 -27.90
C VAL A 29 15.40 23.73 -28.05
N ILE A 30 14.71 24.58 -28.81
CA ILE A 30 13.26 24.46 -29.03
C ILE A 30 12.90 23.14 -29.71
N GLN A 31 13.67 22.69 -30.70
CA GLN A 31 13.42 21.38 -31.31
C GLN A 31 13.61 20.22 -30.32
N GLN A 32 14.66 20.26 -29.49
CA GLN A 32 14.84 19.24 -28.45
C GLN A 32 13.70 19.25 -27.43
N MET A 33 13.18 20.43 -27.06
CA MET A 33 12.01 20.53 -26.19
C MET A 33 10.77 19.90 -26.83
N ILE A 34 10.53 20.12 -28.13
CA ILE A 34 9.41 19.50 -28.85
C ILE A 34 9.55 17.97 -28.86
N LEU A 35 10.74 17.45 -29.13
CA LEU A 35 11.01 16.01 -29.12
C LEU A 35 10.80 15.39 -27.73
N LEU A 36 11.28 16.07 -26.68
CA LEU A 36 11.06 15.64 -25.29
C LEU A 36 9.56 15.60 -24.95
N LEU A 37 8.80 16.61 -25.38
CA LEU A 37 7.34 16.62 -25.17
C LEU A 37 6.64 15.50 -25.95
N GLU A 38 7.12 15.14 -27.15
CA GLU A 38 6.62 13.96 -27.88
C GLU A 38 6.91 12.67 -27.12
N GLU A 39 8.09 12.53 -26.52
CA GLU A 39 8.47 11.36 -25.71
C GLU A 39 7.63 11.25 -24.44
N ILE A 40 7.42 12.37 -23.73
CA ILE A 40 6.50 12.44 -22.58
C ILE A 40 5.09 12.04 -23.00
N GLY A 41 4.62 12.50 -24.17
CA GLY A 41 3.32 12.13 -24.69
C GLY A 41 3.16 10.63 -24.90
N ARG A 42 4.18 9.96 -25.47
CA ARG A 42 4.18 8.50 -25.67
C ARG A 42 4.25 7.74 -24.35
N SER A 43 5.11 8.18 -23.43
CA SER A 43 5.24 7.54 -22.10
C SER A 43 3.95 7.65 -21.29
N LEU A 44 3.22 8.77 -21.40
CA LEU A 44 1.90 8.90 -20.80
C LEU A 44 0.89 7.95 -21.42
N GLU A 45 0.93 7.74 -22.74
CA GLU A 45 0.02 6.82 -23.45
C GLU A 45 0.22 5.38 -22.97
N GLU A 46 1.48 4.94 -22.90
CA GLU A 46 1.86 3.64 -22.33
C GLU A 46 1.43 3.52 -20.86
N LEU A 47 1.59 4.57 -20.06
CA LEU A 47 1.13 4.58 -18.67
C LEU A 47 -0.40 4.42 -18.55
N ASN A 48 -1.16 5.06 -19.45
CA ASN A 48 -2.62 4.94 -19.46
C ASN A 48 -3.07 3.53 -19.84
N GLU A 49 -2.42 2.91 -20.83
CA GLU A 49 -2.67 1.52 -21.21
C GLU A 49 -2.40 0.56 -20.03
N ASN A 50 -1.26 0.72 -19.36
CA ASN A 50 -0.91 -0.08 -18.17
C ASN A 50 -1.91 0.15 -17.02
N TYR A 51 -2.40 1.38 -16.84
CA TYR A 51 -3.40 1.70 -15.83
C TYR A 51 -4.75 1.03 -16.12
N GLU A 52 -5.18 1.01 -17.38
CA GLU A 52 -6.39 0.29 -17.81
C GLU A 52 -6.24 -1.22 -17.60
N GLU A 53 -5.06 -1.79 -17.88
CA GLU A 53 -4.79 -3.21 -17.61
C GLU A 53 -4.84 -3.51 -16.10
N LEU A 54 -4.20 -2.68 -15.27
CA LEU A 54 -4.24 -2.82 -13.81
C LEU A 54 -5.67 -2.74 -13.27
N PHE A 55 -6.47 -1.81 -13.80
CA PHE A 55 -7.88 -1.69 -13.41
C PHE A 55 -8.65 -2.98 -13.71
N SER A 56 -8.43 -3.60 -14.87
CA SER A 56 -9.01 -4.91 -15.18
C SER A 56 -8.55 -6.03 -14.24
N TYR A 57 -7.28 -6.03 -13.80
CA TYR A 57 -6.83 -7.00 -12.80
C TYR A 57 -7.51 -6.80 -11.45
N VAL A 58 -7.67 -5.53 -11.03
CA VAL A 58 -8.35 -5.22 -9.77
C VAL A 58 -9.82 -5.64 -9.82
N GLU A 59 -10.52 -5.38 -10.92
CA GLU A 59 -11.90 -5.86 -11.10
C GLU A 59 -12.00 -7.39 -11.06
N ALA A 60 -11.01 -8.09 -11.64
CA ALA A 60 -10.97 -9.55 -11.58
C ALA A 60 -10.76 -10.06 -10.14
N ILE A 61 -9.88 -9.43 -9.36
CA ILE A 61 -9.67 -9.77 -7.95
C ILE A 61 -10.93 -9.50 -7.12
N ASP A 62 -11.59 -8.35 -7.35
CA ASP A 62 -12.84 -7.99 -6.67
C ASP A 62 -13.94 -9.03 -6.93
N GLN A 63 -14.05 -9.49 -8.17
CA GLN A 63 -14.96 -10.58 -8.52
C GLN A 63 -14.58 -11.90 -7.83
N ASP A 64 -13.31 -12.30 -7.88
CA ASP A 64 -12.84 -13.54 -7.24
C ASP A 64 -13.11 -13.51 -5.72
N LEU A 65 -12.94 -12.36 -5.07
CA LEU A 65 -13.25 -12.18 -3.65
C LEU A 65 -14.76 -12.26 -3.38
N THR A 66 -15.58 -11.68 -4.26
CA THR A 66 -17.04 -11.78 -4.16
C THR A 66 -17.49 -13.25 -4.25
N ASP A 67 -16.93 -14.00 -5.20
CA ASP A 67 -17.24 -15.43 -5.37
C ASP A 67 -16.86 -16.24 -4.11
N LEU A 68 -15.72 -15.90 -3.47
CA LEU A 68 -15.30 -16.52 -2.20
C LEU A 68 -16.20 -16.13 -1.01
N GLU A 69 -16.66 -14.88 -0.96
CA GLU A 69 -17.61 -14.41 0.06
C GLU A 69 -18.95 -15.14 -0.06
N GLU A 70 -19.43 -15.34 -1.29
CA GLU A 70 -20.64 -16.11 -1.57
C GLU A 70 -20.48 -17.59 -1.20
N GLU A 71 -19.37 -18.25 -1.59
CA GLU A 71 -19.08 -19.65 -1.21
C GLU A 71 -19.03 -19.82 0.31
N LEU A 72 -18.40 -18.89 1.03
CA LEU A 72 -18.31 -18.92 2.49
C LEU A 72 -19.69 -18.74 3.14
N LEU A 73 -20.52 -17.83 2.65
CA LEU A 73 -21.88 -17.60 3.17
C LEU A 73 -22.80 -18.80 2.92
N GLU A 74 -22.69 -19.46 1.76
CA GLU A 74 -23.47 -20.66 1.45
C GLU A 74 -23.16 -21.82 2.43
N ASP A 75 -21.91 -21.94 2.91
CA ASP A 75 -21.51 -22.95 3.90
C ASP A 75 -22.04 -22.65 5.33
N TYR A 76 -22.49 -21.42 5.62
CA TYR A 76 -23.08 -21.03 6.90
C TYR A 76 -24.62 -21.00 6.91
N GLU A 77 -25.28 -20.95 5.75
CA GLU A 77 -26.76 -20.93 5.66
C GLU A 77 -27.41 -22.33 5.68
N ASP A 78 -26.65 -23.42 5.59
CA ASP A 78 -27.17 -24.81 5.61
C ASP A 78 -27.22 -25.43 7.04
N ASP A 79 -26.96 -24.63 8.08
CA ASP A 79 -26.98 -25.06 9.50
C ASP A 79 -28.12 -24.39 10.31
N ASP A 80 -29.14 -23.86 9.63
CA ASP A 80 -30.25 -23.10 10.23
C ASP A 80 -31.65 -23.69 9.90
N ASP A 81 -31.80 -25.01 9.76
CA ASP A 81 -33.13 -25.66 9.75
C ASP A 81 -33.08 -27.16 10.15
N ASP A 82 -33.06 -27.47 11.46
CA ASP A 82 -33.93 -28.50 12.09
C ASP A 82 -33.80 -28.53 13.63
N ASP A 83 -34.78 -27.89 14.27
CA ASP A 83 -35.48 -28.24 15.52
C ASP A 83 -34.92 -29.41 16.39
N ASP A 84 -34.36 -29.09 17.57
CA ASP A 84 -34.38 -29.98 18.74
C ASP A 84 -34.17 -29.17 20.04
N ASP A 85 -35.28 -28.72 20.64
CA ASP A 85 -35.59 -28.78 22.08
C ASP A 85 -34.42 -28.68 23.10
N TYR A 86 -33.59 -27.63 23.04
CA TYR A 86 -32.66 -27.31 24.14
C TYR A 86 -33.33 -26.35 25.13
N ASP A 87 -33.66 -26.94 26.28
CA ASP A 87 -34.06 -26.33 27.53
C ASP A 87 -33.47 -24.93 27.75
N GLU A 88 -34.33 -24.03 28.22
CA GLU A 88 -34.06 -22.67 28.67
C GLU A 88 -33.25 -22.65 30.00
N GLU A 89 -32.25 -23.52 30.14
CA GLU A 89 -31.38 -23.66 31.33
C GLU A 89 -29.89 -23.91 30.97
N ASP A 90 -29.33 -23.21 29.98
CA ASP A 90 -27.87 -23.01 29.94
C ASP A 90 -27.47 -21.61 29.48
N LYS A 91 -27.89 -20.62 30.27
CA LYS A 91 -27.13 -19.38 30.40
C LYS A 91 -25.93 -19.71 31.27
N ASP A 92 -24.84 -20.22 30.71
CA ASP A 92 -23.46 -20.18 31.27
C ASP A 92 -22.44 -21.01 30.43
N ALA A 93 -22.48 -20.94 29.09
CA ALA A 93 -21.45 -21.54 28.23
C ALA A 93 -20.83 -20.57 27.21
N PHE A 94 -20.86 -19.26 27.53
CA PHE A 94 -19.91 -18.30 26.95
C PHE A 94 -18.59 -18.44 27.73
N ASP A 95 -17.99 -19.63 27.65
CA ASP A 95 -16.71 -19.93 28.28
C ASP A 95 -15.60 -19.48 27.32
N GLU A 96 -15.07 -18.28 27.60
CA GLU A 96 -13.66 -17.95 27.48
C GLU A 96 -13.04 -18.27 26.10
N HIS A 97 -13.31 -17.39 25.12
CA HIS A 97 -12.53 -17.35 23.90
C HIS A 97 -11.14 -16.81 24.27
N ASP A 98 -10.19 -17.70 24.53
CA ASP A 98 -8.77 -17.41 24.78
C ASP A 98 -8.18 -16.63 23.57
N VAL A 99 -8.17 -15.29 23.63
CA VAL A 99 -7.73 -14.43 22.53
C VAL A 99 -6.21 -14.38 22.51
N SER A 100 -5.58 -15.41 21.94
CA SER A 100 -4.13 -15.43 21.71
C SER A 100 -3.79 -14.97 20.28
N PHE A 101 -2.67 -14.25 20.13
CA PHE A 101 -2.12 -13.87 18.83
C PHE A 101 -0.74 -14.48 18.61
N THR A 102 -0.38 -14.78 17.36
CA THR A 102 0.87 -15.47 17.02
C THR A 102 1.77 -14.58 16.18
N VAL A 103 3.05 -14.49 16.55
CA VAL A 103 4.08 -13.71 15.86
C VAL A 103 5.21 -14.62 15.40
N GLU A 104 5.66 -14.47 14.15
CA GLU A 104 6.81 -15.20 13.63
C GLU A 104 8.13 -14.55 14.09
N CYS A 105 9.02 -15.32 14.71
CA CYS A 105 10.33 -14.82 15.11
C CYS A 105 11.22 -14.51 13.89
N PRO A 106 11.75 -13.28 13.74
CA PRO A 106 12.50 -12.88 12.54
C PRO A 106 13.86 -13.57 12.36
N GLU A 107 14.38 -14.22 13.40
CA GLU A 107 15.71 -14.88 13.37
C GLU A 107 15.63 -16.39 13.18
N CYS A 108 14.62 -17.04 13.77
CA CYS A 108 14.52 -18.50 13.75
C CYS A 108 13.25 -19.01 13.08
N HIS A 109 12.40 -18.11 12.59
CA HIS A 109 11.16 -18.41 11.85
C HIS A 109 10.21 -19.34 12.61
N GLN A 110 10.28 -19.31 13.94
CA GLN A 110 9.38 -20.06 14.79
C GLN A 110 8.25 -19.15 15.24
N GLU A 111 7.03 -19.66 15.13
CA GLU A 111 5.81 -19.03 15.63
C GLU A 111 5.83 -19.01 17.16
N VAL A 112 5.60 -17.82 17.71
CA VAL A 112 5.49 -17.55 19.14
C VAL A 112 4.08 -17.07 19.41
N THR A 113 3.33 -17.85 20.18
CA THR A 113 1.97 -17.50 20.63
C THR A 113 2.06 -16.66 21.89
N ILE A 114 1.31 -15.56 21.93
CA ILE A 114 1.20 -14.62 23.03
C ILE A 114 -0.26 -14.61 23.48
N ASP A 115 -0.46 -14.93 24.76
CA ASP A 115 -1.78 -15.05 25.37
C ASP A 115 -2.32 -13.68 25.83
N GLU A 116 -3.65 -13.56 25.93
CA GLU A 116 -4.34 -12.32 26.31
C GLU A 116 -3.90 -11.79 27.68
N ASP A 117 -3.68 -12.69 28.64
CA ASP A 117 -3.20 -12.37 29.99
C ASP A 117 -1.91 -11.54 29.99
N ILE A 118 -1.03 -11.73 28.99
CA ILE A 118 0.22 -10.99 28.87
C ILE A 118 -0.04 -9.59 28.32
N LEU A 119 -1.07 -9.42 27.49
CA LEU A 119 -1.44 -8.14 26.88
C LEU A 119 -2.23 -7.23 27.82
N GLU A 120 -2.99 -7.80 28.76
CA GLU A 120 -3.80 -7.04 29.72
C GLU A 120 -2.98 -6.32 30.80
N ASP A 121 -1.70 -6.67 30.95
CA ASP A 121 -0.80 -5.99 31.86
C ASP A 121 -0.50 -4.56 31.37
N GLU A 122 -1.02 -3.54 32.08
CA GLU A 122 -0.79 -2.08 31.87
C GLU A 122 0.67 -1.62 32.17
N GLU A 123 1.65 -2.52 32.09
CA GLU A 123 3.07 -2.20 32.25
C GLU A 123 3.85 -2.62 31.00
N SER A 124 4.85 -1.83 30.62
CA SER A 124 5.65 -2.16 29.43
C SER A 124 6.36 -3.52 29.55
N PHE A 125 6.16 -4.39 28.55
CA PHE A 125 6.69 -5.75 28.55
C PHE A 125 7.30 -6.15 27.20
N GLU A 126 8.29 -7.05 27.26
CA GLU A 126 8.95 -7.62 26.07
C GLU A 126 8.75 -9.14 26.05
N VAL A 127 8.28 -9.68 24.93
CA VAL A 127 8.16 -11.13 24.72
C VAL A 127 9.40 -11.65 24.02
N LEU A 128 10.04 -12.67 24.59
CA LEU A 128 11.22 -13.33 24.03
C LEU A 128 10.84 -14.62 23.30
N CYS A 129 11.43 -14.86 22.14
CA CYS A 129 11.30 -16.13 21.44
C CYS A 129 11.88 -17.29 22.27
N PRO A 130 11.13 -18.38 22.51
CA PRO A 130 11.61 -19.51 23.30
C PRO A 130 12.75 -20.30 22.63
N ASN A 131 12.90 -20.19 21.31
CA ASN A 131 13.92 -20.93 20.56
C ASN A 131 15.28 -20.20 20.52
N CYS A 132 15.28 -18.88 20.30
CA CYS A 132 16.51 -18.10 20.11
C CYS A 132 16.75 -17.01 21.17
N GLY A 133 15.78 -16.73 22.04
CA GLY A 133 15.89 -15.75 23.13
C GLY A 133 15.91 -14.28 22.67
N ARG A 134 15.55 -14.00 21.40
CA ARG A 134 15.42 -12.63 20.91
C ARG A 134 14.01 -12.09 21.16
N VAL A 135 13.90 -10.79 21.42
CA VAL A 135 12.63 -10.08 21.53
C VAL A 135 11.85 -10.18 20.21
N VAL A 136 10.58 -10.59 20.32
CA VAL A 136 9.65 -10.73 19.18
C VAL A 136 8.48 -9.75 19.25
N PHE A 137 8.16 -9.24 20.44
CA PHE A 137 7.10 -8.27 20.66
C PHE A 137 7.47 -7.37 21.83
N ILE A 138 7.10 -6.09 21.75
CA ILE A 138 7.30 -5.09 22.79
C ILE A 138 5.97 -4.35 22.91
N ASN A 139 5.39 -4.34 24.11
CA ASN A 139 4.35 -3.40 24.48
C ASN A 139 5.02 -2.28 25.26
N ASP A 140 5.24 -1.13 24.63
CA ASP A 140 5.65 0.08 25.33
C ASP A 140 4.38 0.92 25.48
N ASP A 141 3.82 1.05 26.69
CA ASP A 141 2.66 1.90 27.02
C ASP A 141 2.89 3.41 26.75
N GLU A 142 3.97 3.75 26.05
CA GLU A 142 4.18 5.07 25.49
C GLU A 142 3.29 5.18 24.23
N GLU A 143 2.22 5.96 24.32
CA GLU A 143 1.55 6.53 23.15
C GLU A 143 2.65 6.94 22.17
N TRP A 144 2.58 6.43 20.93
CA TRP A 144 3.48 6.86 19.88
C TRP A 144 3.22 8.35 19.63
N ASP A 145 3.90 9.22 20.39
CA ASP A 145 4.05 10.62 20.05
C ASP A 145 4.78 10.61 18.70
N ASP A 146 4.05 11.02 17.65
CA ASP A 146 4.54 11.23 16.29
C ASP A 146 5.63 12.32 16.27
N ASP A 147 6.76 12.11 16.93
CA ASP A 147 7.98 12.93 16.78
C ASP A 147 8.75 12.45 15.53
N LEU A 148 8.07 12.49 14.40
CA LEU A 148 8.61 12.30 13.05
C LEU A 148 9.10 13.64 12.45
N ASP A 149 9.45 14.61 13.31
CA ASP A 149 9.76 16.00 12.94
C ASP A 149 11.22 16.44 13.29
N GLU A 150 12.20 15.52 13.35
CA GLU A 150 13.63 15.90 13.44
C GLU A 150 14.57 15.13 12.49
N LEU A 151 14.15 14.93 11.24
CA LEU A 151 15.07 14.54 10.14
C LEU A 151 14.98 15.51 8.95
N ASP A 152 15.13 16.83 9.17
CA ASP A 152 15.43 17.73 8.03
C ASP A 152 16.17 19.05 8.32
N GLU A 153 17.13 19.10 9.25
CA GLU A 153 18.01 20.29 9.39
C GLU A 153 19.53 20.01 9.46
N GLU A 154 20.04 18.99 8.76
CA GLU A 154 21.47 18.93 8.45
C GLU A 154 21.73 18.76 6.95
N LYS A 155 21.63 19.87 6.20
CA LYS A 155 22.59 20.29 5.15
C LYS A 155 22.08 21.51 4.37
N THR A 156 22.48 22.71 4.79
CA THR A 156 23.08 23.72 3.89
C THR A 156 23.77 24.80 4.73
N GLU A 157 24.89 24.47 5.36
CA GLU A 157 25.95 25.46 5.57
C GLU A 157 27.09 25.12 4.62
N ASP A 158 27.02 25.63 3.39
CA ASP A 158 28.22 25.98 2.63
C ASP A 158 27.86 27.00 1.53
N ASP A 159 28.77 27.95 1.36
CA ASP A 159 28.81 29.03 0.35
C ASP A 159 27.96 30.29 0.56
N ASN A 160 28.39 31.12 1.52
CA ASN A 160 28.61 32.53 1.18
C ASN A 160 29.89 33.08 1.83
N SER A 161 31.03 32.67 1.25
CA SER A 161 32.29 33.38 1.42
C SER A 161 32.28 34.68 0.62
N ASN A 162 32.17 35.79 1.35
CA ASN A 162 32.79 37.10 1.17
C ASN A 162 33.53 37.39 -0.16
#